data_AF-A0A6V8DGP7-F1
#
_entry.id   AF-A0A6V8DGP7-F1
#
_cell.length_a   1.000
_cell.length_b   1.000
_cell.length_c   1.000
_cell.angle_alpha   90.00
_cell.angle_beta   90.00
_cell.angle_gamma   90.00
#
_symmetry.space_group_name_H-M   'P 1'
#
loop_
_entity.id
_entity.type
_entity.pdbx_description
1 polymer ?
#
loop_
_entity_poly.entity_id
_entity_poly.type
_entity_poly.pdbx_seq_one_letter_code
_entity_poly.pdbx_strand_id
1 'polypeptide(L)' 'AISEAIFFRESLEKLESIESPAPFIERSSSVRSIETRDHAVSTKDGKKCVKCSSDLVEDLSFCPICGEEN' A
#
# COMPACT_ATOMS: atom_id res chain seq x y z
N ALA A 1 -3.92 -1.73 43.52
CA ALA A 1 -2.93 -0.66 43.34
C ALA A 1 -1.49 -1.20 43.29
N ILE A 2 -0.98 -1.88 44.33
CA ILE A 2 0.42 -2.37 44.33
C ILE A 2 0.64 -3.49 43.29
N SER A 3 -0.26 -4.47 43.23
CA SER A 3 -0.20 -5.58 42.27
C SER A 3 -0.17 -5.07 40.82
N GLU A 4 -1.05 -4.14 40.49
CA GLU A 4 -1.14 -3.51 39.17
C GLU A 4 0.16 -2.78 38.78
N ALA A 5 0.79 -2.07 39.71
CA ALA A 5 2.08 -1.42 39.48
C ALA A 5 3.23 -2.43 39.26
N ILE A 6 3.17 -3.60 39.88
CA ILE A 6 4.14 -4.69 39.66
C ILE A 6 3.92 -5.28 38.25
N PHE A 7 2.68 -5.64 37.90
CA PHE A 7 2.35 -6.19 36.59
C PHE A 7 2.70 -5.24 35.45
N PHE A 8 2.49 -3.94 35.64
CA PHE A 8 2.85 -2.93 34.64
C PHE A 8 4.36 -2.91 34.39
N ARG A 9 5.17 -2.97 35.45
CA ARG A 9 6.63 -2.96 35.36
C ARG A 9 7.14 -4.22 34.65
N GLU A 10 6.65 -5.40 35.03
CA GLU A 10 6.99 -6.66 34.37
C GLU A 10 6.60 -6.67 32.88
N SER A 11 5.50 -6.00 32.53
CA SER A 11 5.06 -5.88 31.13
C SER A 11 5.98 -4.98 30.32
N LEU A 12 6.46 -3.88 30.91
CA LEU A 12 7.44 -2.99 30.26
C LEU A 12 8.78 -3.69 30.03
N GLU A 13 9.30 -4.41 31.02
CA GLU A 13 10.56 -5.16 30.89
C GLU A 13 10.49 -6.21 29.76
N LYS A 14 9.33 -6.87 29.61
CA LYS A 14 9.08 -7.79 28.50
C LYS A 14 9.09 -7.08 27.15
N LEU A 15 8.42 -5.93 27.04
CA LEU A 15 8.39 -5.16 25.79
C LEU A 15 9.77 -4.62 25.39
N GLU A 16 10.59 -4.19 26.34
CA GLU A 16 11.96 -3.74 26.08
C GLU A 16 12.87 -4.90 25.62
N SER A 17 12.66 -6.11 26.15
CA SER A 17 13.41 -7.30 25.72
C SER A 17 13.02 -7.81 24.33
N ILE A 18 11.87 -7.38 23.81
CA ILE A 18 11.44 -7.68 22.45
C ILE A 18 12.18 -6.72 21.53
N GLU A 19 13.38 -7.11 21.10
CA GLU A 19 14.01 -6.55 19.91
C GLU A 19 13.17 -6.93 18.68
N SER A 20 12.02 -6.27 18.49
CA SER A 20 11.26 -6.39 17.26
C SER A 20 11.90 -5.44 16.25
N PRO A 21 12.55 -5.95 15.18
CA PRO A 21 12.88 -5.08 14.07
C PRO A 21 11.60 -4.44 13.53
N ALA A 22 11.71 -3.21 13.04
CA ALA A 22 10.58 -2.56 12.39
C ALA A 22 10.04 -3.49 11.28
N PRO A 23 8.71 -3.67 11.17
CA PRO A 23 8.13 -4.59 10.18
C PRO A 23 8.43 -4.17 8.74
N PHE A 24 8.84 -2.91 8.56
CA PHE A 24 9.25 -2.36 7.28
C PHE A 24 10.76 -2.11 7.29
N ILE A 25 11.43 -2.61 6.26
CA ILE A 25 12.84 -2.37 6.01
C ILE A 25 12.94 -1.07 5.23
N GLU A 26 13.63 -0.08 5.79
CA GLU A 26 14.01 1.13 5.07
C GLU A 26 15.02 0.77 3.97
N ARG A 27 14.73 1.17 2.74
CA ARG A 27 15.61 0.96 1.58
C ARG A 27 15.94 2.29 0.95
N SER A 28 17.22 2.50 0.65
CA SER A 28 17.70 3.68 -0.06
C SER A 28 17.36 3.68 -1.55
N SER A 29 16.87 2.56 -2.09
CA SER A 29 16.53 2.41 -3.51
C SER A 29 15.21 1.68 -3.73
N SER A 30 14.59 1.93 -4.88
CA SER A 30 13.40 1.21 -5.33
C SER A 30 13.66 -0.29 -5.44
N VAL A 31 12.63 -1.09 -5.13
CA VAL A 31 12.63 -2.55 -5.25
C VAL A 31 12.61 -3.02 -6.71
N ARG A 32 12.10 -2.17 -7.60
CA ARG A 32 11.99 -2.45 -9.04
C ARG A 32 12.67 -1.33 -9.83
N SER A 33 13.40 -1.70 -10.88
CA SER A 33 13.90 -0.77 -11.88
C SER A 33 12.73 -0.17 -12.64
N ILE A 34 12.50 1.14 -12.47
CA ILE A 34 11.53 1.88 -13.28
C ILE A 34 12.28 2.34 -14.53
N GLU A 35 12.13 1.61 -15.63
CA GLU A 35 12.47 2.14 -16.94
C GLU A 35 11.35 3.12 -17.34
N THR A 36 11.60 4.42 -17.23
CA THR A 36 10.71 5.44 -17.81
C THR A 36 10.78 5.35 -19.32
N ARG A 37 9.96 4.46 -19.89
CA ARG A 37 9.57 4.54 -21.29
C ARG A 37 8.36 5.45 -21.33
N ASP A 38 8.45 6.54 -22.09
CA ASP A 38 7.35 7.46 -22.37
C ASP A 38 6.29 6.74 -23.22
N HIS A 39 5.58 5.78 -22.64
CA HIS A 39 4.39 5.22 -23.22
C HIS A 39 3.26 6.20 -22.94
N ALA A 40 2.97 7.05 -23.92
CA ALA A 40 1.73 7.81 -23.92
C ALA A 40 0.57 6.81 -23.89
N VAL A 41 -0.13 6.72 -22.75
CA VAL A 41 -1.36 5.94 -22.64
C VAL A 41 -2.39 6.64 -23.52
N SER A 42 -2.62 6.11 -24.71
CA SER A 42 -3.56 6.67 -25.67
C SER A 42 -4.97 6.32 -25.22
N THR A 43 -5.64 7.25 -24.54
CA THR A 43 -7.07 7.16 -24.26
C THR A 43 -7.83 7.55 -25.53
N LYS A 44 -7.83 6.68 -26.54
CA LYS A 44 -8.78 6.83 -27.64
C LYS A 44 -10.17 6.55 -27.07
N ASP A 45 -11.06 7.53 -27.17
CA ASP A 45 -12.49 7.55 -26.78
C ASP A 45 -13.00 6.27 -26.11
N GLY A 46 -12.56 6.06 -24.86
CA GLY A 46 -12.82 4.85 -24.09
C GLY A 46 -14.17 4.90 -23.39
N LYS A 47 -14.74 3.71 -23.13
CA LYS A 47 -15.96 3.56 -22.31
C LYS A 47 -15.76 4.24 -20.94
N LYS A 48 -16.84 4.69 -20.31
CA LYS A 48 -16.78 5.20 -18.92
C LYS A 48 -16.98 4.06 -17.93
N CYS A 49 -16.22 4.07 -16.84
CA CYS A 49 -16.41 3.13 -15.74
C CYS A 49 -17.82 3.28 -15.17
N VAL A 50 -18.55 2.17 -15.02
CA VAL A 50 -19.93 2.17 -14.49
C VAL A 50 -20.02 2.63 -13.03
N LYS A 51 -18.92 2.51 -12.28
CA LYS A 51 -18.89 2.82 -10.84
C LYS A 51 -18.40 4.23 -10.53
N CYS A 52 -17.32 4.67 -11.18
CA CYS A 52 -16.70 5.97 -10.88
C CYS A 52 -16.73 6.97 -12.05
N SER A 53 -17.27 6.55 -13.20
CA SER A 53 -17.43 7.39 -14.40
C SER A 53 -16.13 7.93 -15.02
N SER A 54 -14.96 7.44 -14.57
CA SER A 54 -13.68 7.74 -15.21
C SER A 54 -13.61 7.12 -16.61
N ASP A 55 -12.80 7.72 -17.48
CA ASP A 55 -12.53 7.13 -18.79
C ASP A 55 -11.69 5.87 -18.62
N LEU A 56 -12.13 4.77 -19.23
CA LEU A 56 -11.44 3.49 -19.22
C LEU A 56 -10.41 3.47 -20.34
N VAL A 57 -9.27 2.84 -20.06
CA VAL A 57 -8.28 2.50 -21.07
C VAL A 57 -8.77 1.25 -21.78
N GLU A 58 -8.85 1.29 -23.12
CA GLU A 58 -9.46 0.25 -23.95
C GLU A 58 -8.84 -1.14 -23.75
N ASP A 59 -7.53 -1.19 -23.45
CA ASP A 59 -6.77 -2.43 -23.25
C ASP A 59 -6.82 -2.99 -21.82
N LEU A 60 -7.51 -2.30 -20.89
CA LEU A 60 -7.63 -2.75 -19.50
C LEU A 60 -9.00 -3.40 -19.25
N SER A 61 -8.99 -4.58 -18.64
CA SER A 61 -10.20 -5.27 -18.19
C SER A 61 -10.79 -4.68 -16.89
N PHE A 62 -10.12 -3.69 -16.30
CA PHE A 62 -10.51 -3.08 -15.03
C PHE A 62 -10.27 -1.57 -15.06
N CYS A 63 -10.99 -0.85 -14.22
CA CYS A 63 -10.84 0.58 -14.03
C CYS A 63 -9.55 0.88 -13.23
N PRO A 64 -8.58 1.62 -13.78
CA PRO A 64 -7.34 1.95 -13.07
C PRO A 64 -7.54 2.93 -11.90
N ILE A 65 -8.71 3.58 -11.82
CA ILE A 65 -9.01 4.57 -10.78
C ILE A 65 -9.68 3.94 -9.55
N CYS A 66 -10.65 3.06 -9.75
CA CYS A 66 -11.44 2.47 -8.65
C CYS A 66 -11.33 0.95 -8.53
N GLY A 67 -10.62 0.29 -9.45
CA GLY A 67 -10.41 -1.16 -9.44
C GLY A 67 -11.61 -2.01 -9.84
N GLU A 68 -12.72 -1.40 -10.28
CA GLU A 68 -13.90 -2.13 -10.76
C GLU A 68 -13.59 -2.86 -12.07
N GLU A 69 -14.02 -4.12 -12.20
CA GLU A 69 -13.94 -4.88 -13.45
C GLU A 69 -14.98 -4.36 -14.46
N ASN A 70 -14.61 -4.31 -15.74
CA ASN A 70 -15.45 -3.76 -16.82
C ASN A 70 -16.69 -4.59 -17.15
#